data_AF-A0A4Q0NNT4-F1
#
_entry.id   AF-A0A4Q0NNT4-F1
#
_cell.length_a   1.000
_cell.length_b   1.000
_cell.length_c   1.000
_cell.angle_alpha   90.00
_cell.angle_beta   90.00
_cell.angle_gamma   90.00
#
_symmetry.space_group_name_H-M   'P 1'
#
loop_
_entity.id
_entity.type
_entity.pdbx_description
1 polymer ?
#
loop_
_entity_poly.entity_id
_entity_poly.type
_entity_poly.pdbx_seq_one_letter_code
_entity_poly.pdbx_strand_id
1 'polypeptide(L)'
;MKTRKQILATTLFLFTTLLLTVNTSAQVNHLSTKIVDLDTVNVNYKSAEVNDFVSDIITDKDFKYRKALKESRSSNKYYTLGDVEITEANLLKHFKKAARKSDSAEAFALYFKNINLSFIATIDQYVLEQLYNTIRQTTFNGFLDNWQKYY
;
A
#
# COMPACT_ATOMS: atom_id res chain seq x y z
N MET A 1 -47.55 33.58 -13.92
CA MET A 1 -48.02 32.17 -13.92
C MET A 1 -47.15 31.41 -14.92
N LYS A 2 -46.22 30.56 -14.47
CA LYS A 2 -45.33 29.81 -15.40
C LYS A 2 -46.13 28.69 -16.08
N THR A 3 -46.02 28.58 -17.39
CA THR A 3 -46.79 27.59 -18.15
C THR A 3 -46.27 26.18 -17.86
N ARG A 4 -47.14 25.16 -17.92
CA ARG A 4 -46.77 23.76 -17.61
C ARG A 4 -45.53 23.28 -18.39
N LYS A 5 -45.33 23.78 -19.61
CA LYS A 5 -44.13 23.51 -20.43
C LYS A 5 -42.85 24.07 -19.82
N GLN A 6 -42.89 25.26 -19.20
CA GLN A 6 -41.74 25.85 -18.53
C GLN A 6 -41.36 25.08 -17.27
N ILE A 7 -42.35 24.58 -16.52
CA ILE A 7 -42.12 23.76 -15.31
C ILE A 7 -41.45 22.44 -15.70
N LEU A 8 -41.94 21.76 -16.74
CA LEU A 8 -41.36 20.51 -17.25
C LEU A 8 -39.95 20.70 -17.82
N ALA A 9 -39.69 21.82 -18.51
CA ALA A 9 -38.36 22.14 -19.01
C ALA A 9 -37.39 22.41 -17.85
N THR A 10 -37.81 23.14 -16.81
CA THR A 10 -36.96 23.39 -15.63
C THR A 10 -36.68 22.14 -14.82
N THR A 11 -37.63 21.21 -14.68
CA THR A 11 -37.41 19.96 -13.94
C THR A 11 -36.49 19.02 -14.70
N LEU A 12 -36.62 18.93 -16.03
CA LEU A 12 -35.73 18.12 -16.87
C LEU A 12 -34.29 18.67 -16.87
N PHE A 13 -34.15 20.00 -16.89
CA PHE A 13 -32.84 20.67 -16.81
C PHE A 13 -32.16 20.42 -15.46
N LEU A 14 -32.89 20.55 -14.34
CA LEU A 14 -32.33 20.29 -13.02
C LEU A 14 -31.92 18.82 -12.83
N PHE A 15 -32.70 17.88 -13.36
CA PHE A 15 -32.40 16.45 -13.28
C PHE A 15 -31.15 16.07 -14.10
N THR A 16 -30.98 16.66 -15.28
CA THR A 16 -29.80 16.43 -16.13
C THR A 16 -28.53 17.06 -15.53
N THR A 17 -28.63 18.23 -14.89
CA THR A 17 -27.48 18.82 -14.17
C THR A 17 -27.06 18.01 -12.93
N LEU A 18 -28.01 17.36 -12.24
CA LEU A 18 -27.70 16.51 -11.08
C LEU A 18 -26.99 15.21 -11.48
N LEU A 19 -27.29 14.66 -12.67
CA LEU A 19 -26.63 13.46 -13.18
C LEU A 19 -25.22 13.73 -13.71
N LEU A 20 -24.90 14.98 -14.10
CA LEU A 20 -23.55 15.34 -14.56
C LEU A 20 -22.54 15.48 -13.41
N THR A 21 -22.98 15.88 -12.21
CA THR A 21 -22.06 16.10 -11.07
C THR A 21 -21.56 14.81 -10.44
N VAL A 22 -22.26 13.68 -10.61
CA VAL A 22 -21.86 12.38 -10.05
C VAL A 22 -20.74 11.69 -10.83
N ASN A 23 -20.41 12.15 -12.04
CA ASN A 23 -19.43 11.50 -12.93
C ASN A 23 -18.03 12.15 -12.92
N THR A 24 -17.74 13.12 -12.05
CA THR A 24 -16.44 13.85 -12.09
C THR A 24 -15.42 13.48 -11.02
N SER A 25 -15.67 12.45 -10.20
CA SER A 25 -14.74 12.03 -9.13
C SER A 25 -13.83 10.85 -9.51
N ALA A 26 -13.36 10.80 -10.75
CA ALA A 26 -12.29 9.88 -11.18
C ALA A 26 -11.16 10.65 -11.87
N GLN A 27 -10.70 11.75 -11.26
CA GLN A 27 -9.40 12.30 -11.60
C GLN A 27 -8.33 11.48 -10.90
N VAL A 28 -7.84 10.48 -11.63
CA VAL A 28 -6.59 9.79 -11.34
C VAL A 28 -5.49 10.85 -11.39
N ASN A 29 -5.03 11.27 -10.21
CA ASN A 29 -3.83 12.08 -10.08
C ASN A 29 -2.65 11.23 -10.59
N HIS A 30 -2.28 11.40 -11.85
CA HIS A 30 -0.97 11.00 -12.34
C HIS A 30 0.07 11.94 -11.71
N LEU A 31 0.40 11.68 -10.44
CA LEU A 31 1.63 12.17 -9.84
C LEU A 31 2.78 11.56 -10.63
N SER A 32 3.57 12.44 -11.25
CA SER A 32 4.78 12.11 -11.99
C SER A 32 5.57 11.03 -11.26
N THR A 33 5.60 9.82 -11.83
CA THR A 33 6.42 8.72 -11.34
C THR A 33 7.87 9.16 -11.44
N LYS A 34 8.50 9.39 -10.29
CA LYS A 34 9.96 9.38 -10.22
C LYS A 34 10.36 7.92 -10.41
N ILE A 35 10.66 7.54 -11.63
CA ILE A 35 11.18 6.22 -11.97
C ILE A 35 12.53 6.12 -11.25
N VAL A 36 12.54 5.32 -10.18
CA VAL A 36 13.79 4.78 -9.63
C VAL A 36 14.05 3.55 -10.46
N ASP A 37 15.03 3.62 -11.36
CA ASP A 37 15.48 2.46 -12.13
C ASP A 37 16.07 1.45 -11.14
N LEU A 38 15.30 0.41 -10.84
CA LEU A 38 15.79 -0.78 -10.17
C LEU A 38 16.35 -1.67 -11.27
N ASP A 39 17.67 -1.68 -11.41
CA ASP A 39 18.39 -2.52 -12.35
C ASP A 39 17.86 -3.95 -12.32
N THR A 40 17.79 -4.55 -13.50
CA THR A 40 16.94 -5.69 -13.87
C THR A 40 17.15 -6.91 -12.96
N VAL A 41 16.36 -7.01 -11.88
CA VAL A 41 16.23 -8.25 -11.11
C VAL A 41 15.37 -9.21 -11.93
N ASN A 42 15.86 -10.42 -12.18
CA ASN A 42 15.13 -11.45 -12.90
C ASN A 42 13.88 -11.84 -12.11
N VAL A 43 12.73 -11.21 -12.41
CA VAL A 43 11.49 -11.36 -11.65
C VAL A 43 10.82 -12.65 -12.09
N ASN A 44 10.90 -13.67 -11.23
CA ASN A 44 9.99 -14.80 -11.29
C ASN A 44 8.56 -14.23 -11.23
N TYR A 45 7.74 -14.41 -12.28
CA TYR A 45 6.45 -13.72 -12.45
C TYR A 45 5.49 -13.81 -11.25
N LYS A 46 5.62 -14.82 -10.37
CA LYS A 46 4.86 -14.92 -9.11
C LYS A 46 5.31 -13.95 -8.00
N SER A 47 6.55 -13.48 -8.05
CA SER A 47 7.11 -12.49 -7.12
C SER A 47 6.78 -11.04 -7.50
N ALA A 48 6.36 -10.79 -8.75
CA ALA A 48 6.09 -9.44 -9.25
C ALA A 48 4.99 -8.74 -8.45
N GLU A 49 3.85 -9.39 -8.18
CA GLU A 49 2.75 -8.76 -7.46
C GLU A 49 3.08 -8.42 -5.99
N VAL A 50 3.97 -9.21 -5.37
CA VAL A 50 4.45 -8.98 -4.01
C VAL A 50 5.45 -7.83 -4.01
N ASN A 51 6.29 -7.76 -5.04
CA ASN A 51 7.21 -6.64 -5.24
C ASN A 51 6.46 -5.34 -5.47
N ASP A 52 5.36 -5.36 -6.24
CA ASP A 52 4.48 -4.19 -6.43
C ASP A 52 3.88 -3.75 -5.09
N PHE A 53 3.38 -4.69 -4.30
CA PHE A 53 2.85 -4.38 -2.96
C PHE A 53 3.91 -3.80 -2.02
N VAL A 54 5.13 -4.33 -2.04
CA VAL A 54 6.26 -3.78 -1.29
C VAL A 54 6.61 -2.39 -1.81
N SER A 55 6.65 -2.20 -3.12
CA SER A 55 6.92 -0.93 -3.80
C SER A 55 5.91 0.15 -3.39
N ASP A 56 4.61 -0.19 -3.39
CA ASP A 56 3.54 0.72 -2.95
C ASP A 56 3.73 1.17 -1.51
N ILE A 57 4.20 0.28 -0.62
CA ILE A 57 4.50 0.63 0.77
C ILE A 57 5.71 1.56 0.85
N ILE A 58 6.82 1.25 0.18
CA ILE A 58 8.08 2.01 0.34
C ILE A 58 8.04 3.36 -0.37
N THR A 59 7.22 3.52 -1.40
CA THR A 59 7.10 4.77 -2.15
C THR A 59 6.11 5.76 -1.53
N ASP A 60 5.21 5.29 -0.64
CA ASP A 60 4.30 6.15 0.13
C ASP A 60 5.03 6.84 1.29
N LYS A 61 5.36 8.13 1.08
CA LYS A 61 6.04 8.98 2.06
C LYS A 61 5.26 9.14 3.38
N ASP A 62 3.94 9.03 3.34
CA ASP A 62 3.05 9.21 4.49
C ASP A 62 2.33 7.91 4.84
N PHE A 63 2.99 6.76 4.64
CA PHE A 63 2.40 5.44 4.77
C PHE A 63 1.59 5.25 6.07
N LYS A 64 0.28 5.05 5.91
CA LYS A 64 -0.66 4.86 7.04
C LYS A 64 -1.04 3.39 7.20
N TYR A 65 -0.32 2.67 8.07
CA TYR A 65 -0.56 1.24 8.33
C TYR A 65 -2.04 0.86 8.55
N ARG A 66 -2.79 1.64 9.35
CA ARG A 66 -4.21 1.33 9.63
C ARG A 66 -5.08 1.45 8.38
N LYS A 67 -4.76 2.38 7.48
CA LYS A 67 -5.46 2.58 6.21
C LYS A 67 -5.14 1.42 5.26
N ALA A 68 -3.85 1.14 5.06
CA ALA A 68 -3.40 0.01 4.23
C ALA A 68 -3.95 -1.34 4.74
N LEU A 69 -4.03 -1.55 6.06
CA LEU A 69 -4.64 -2.76 6.63
C LEU A 69 -6.14 -2.85 6.38
N LYS A 70 -6.85 -1.72 6.32
CA LYS A 70 -8.27 -1.70 5.98
C LYS A 70 -8.47 -2.03 4.50
N GLU A 71 -7.68 -1.42 3.62
CA GLU A 71 -7.74 -1.61 2.17
C GLU A 71 -7.39 -3.05 1.77
N SER A 72 -6.32 -3.61 2.33
CA SER A 72 -5.90 -5.00 2.09
C SER A 72 -6.91 -6.06 2.55
N ARG A 73 -7.78 -5.73 3.51
CA ARG A 73 -8.90 -6.62 3.91
C ARG A 73 -10.05 -6.56 2.91
N SER A 74 -10.23 -5.42 2.24
CA SER A 74 -11.29 -5.23 1.25
C SER A 74 -10.90 -5.74 -0.12
N SER A 75 -9.61 -5.76 -0.47
CA SER A 75 -9.12 -6.25 -1.76
C SER A 75 -9.25 -7.77 -1.93
N ASN A 76 -9.26 -8.54 -0.84
CA ASN A 76 -9.20 -10.01 -0.87
C ASN A 76 -8.05 -10.54 -1.75
N LYS A 77 -6.94 -9.79 -1.86
CA LYS A 77 -5.78 -10.20 -2.65
C LYS A 77 -4.96 -11.24 -1.88
N TYR A 78 -4.48 -12.24 -2.62
CA TYR A 78 -3.65 -13.33 -2.10
C TYR A 78 -2.32 -13.36 -2.87
N TYR A 79 -1.28 -13.81 -2.18
CA TYR A 79 0.05 -14.01 -2.73
C TYR A 79 0.45 -15.46 -2.54
N THR A 80 1.06 -16.05 -3.57
CA THR A 80 1.66 -17.38 -3.50
C THR A 80 3.17 -17.23 -3.29
N LEU A 81 3.62 -17.48 -2.06
CA LEU A 81 5.02 -17.36 -1.64
C LEU A 81 5.62 -18.76 -1.45
N GLY A 82 6.17 -19.33 -2.53
CA GLY A 82 6.55 -20.74 -2.55
C GLY A 82 5.31 -21.63 -2.48
N ASP A 83 5.23 -22.49 -1.47
CA ASP A 83 4.10 -23.39 -1.22
C ASP A 83 3.05 -22.79 -0.25
N VAL A 84 3.22 -21.52 0.14
CA VAL A 84 2.35 -20.84 1.10
C VAL A 84 1.49 -19.81 0.39
N GLU A 85 0.17 -19.92 0.56
CA GLU A 85 -0.76 -18.83 0.21
C GLU A 85 -0.97 -17.91 1.41
N ILE A 86 -0.89 -16.61 1.17
CA ILE A 86 -1.08 -15.59 2.21
C ILE A 86 -1.90 -14.43 1.67
N THR A 87 -2.87 -13.95 2.46
CA THR A 87 -3.58 -12.72 2.11
C THR A 87 -2.65 -11.52 2.25
N GLU A 88 -2.87 -10.49 1.44
CA GLU A 88 -2.20 -9.20 1.57
C GLU A 88 -2.33 -8.63 2.99
N ALA A 89 -3.52 -8.72 3.58
CA ALA A 89 -3.77 -8.29 4.95
C ALA A 89 -2.92 -9.07 5.98
N ASN A 90 -2.69 -10.37 5.77
CA ASN A 90 -1.84 -11.16 6.65
C ASN A 90 -0.36 -10.87 6.42
N LEU A 91 0.07 -10.71 5.17
CA LEU A 91 1.43 -10.32 4.84
C LEU A 91 1.79 -8.96 5.49
N LEU A 92 0.88 -7.99 5.40
CA LEU A 92 1.05 -6.68 6.05
C LEU A 92 1.15 -6.78 7.58
N LYS A 93 0.36 -7.67 8.21
CA LYS A 93 0.49 -7.95 9.65
C LYS A 93 1.85 -8.57 9.98
N HIS A 94 2.37 -9.46 9.14
CA HIS A 94 3.69 -10.04 9.31
C HIS A 94 4.78 -8.97 9.19
N PHE A 95 4.70 -8.04 8.23
CA PHE A 95 5.60 -6.87 8.18
C PHE A 95 5.58 -6.11 9.50
N LYS A 96 4.40 -5.75 10.02
CA LYS A 96 4.33 -5.01 11.29
C LYS A 96 4.84 -5.81 12.48
N LYS A 97 4.57 -7.12 12.52
CA LYS A 97 5.04 -8.00 13.60
C LYS A 97 6.56 -8.14 13.57
N ALA A 98 7.16 -8.27 12.39
CA ALA A 98 8.60 -8.30 12.19
C ALA A 98 9.23 -6.98 12.67
N ALA A 99 8.79 -5.84 12.14
CA ALA A 99 9.36 -4.53 12.48
C ALA A 99 9.25 -4.16 13.96
N ARG A 100 8.22 -4.68 14.66
CA ARG A 100 8.09 -4.51 16.13
C ARG A 100 9.11 -5.31 16.93
N LYS A 101 9.57 -6.44 16.40
CA LYS A 101 10.45 -7.41 17.10
C LYS A 101 11.91 -7.27 16.69
N SER A 102 12.16 -6.61 15.58
CA SER A 102 13.48 -6.48 14.98
C SER A 102 14.02 -5.08 15.24
N ASP A 103 15.31 -4.99 15.54
CA ASP A 103 16.03 -3.72 15.71
C ASP A 103 16.89 -3.38 14.49
N SER A 104 16.92 -4.25 13.48
CA SER A 104 17.62 -4.04 12.21
C SER A 104 16.87 -4.67 11.03
N ALA A 105 17.24 -4.27 9.81
CA ALA A 105 16.67 -4.83 8.58
C ALA A 105 17.03 -6.33 8.41
N GLU A 106 18.21 -6.76 8.87
CA GLU A 106 18.63 -8.15 8.86
C GLU A 106 17.77 -8.99 9.81
N ALA A 107 17.54 -8.50 11.03
CA ALA A 107 16.64 -9.15 11.98
C ALA A 107 15.19 -9.16 11.48
N PHE A 108 14.79 -8.14 10.71
CA PHE A 108 13.49 -8.09 10.04
C PHE A 108 13.38 -9.18 8.97
N ALA A 109 14.39 -9.37 8.12
CA ALA A 109 14.40 -10.46 7.13
C ALA A 109 14.44 -11.85 7.79
N LEU A 110 15.21 -12.00 8.87
CA LEU A 110 15.31 -13.27 9.58
C LEU A 110 13.96 -13.75 10.11
N TYR A 111 13.07 -12.82 10.52
CA TYR A 111 11.71 -13.16 10.93
C TYR A 111 10.95 -13.94 9.86
N PHE A 112 11.04 -13.53 8.59
CA PHE A 112 10.32 -14.17 7.48
C PHE A 112 10.91 -15.53 7.12
N LYS A 113 12.24 -15.66 7.19
CA LYS A 113 12.92 -16.96 7.07
C LYS A 113 12.41 -17.95 8.11
N ASN A 114 12.26 -17.52 9.36
CA ASN A 114 11.81 -18.36 10.47
C ASN A 114 10.34 -18.83 10.36
N ILE A 115 9.51 -18.15 9.57
CA ILE A 115 8.11 -18.53 9.32
C ILE A 115 7.90 -19.12 7.91
N ASN A 116 8.98 -19.56 7.26
CA ASN A 116 8.97 -20.16 5.92
C ASN A 116 8.39 -19.24 4.82
N LEU A 117 8.51 -17.93 4.98
CA LEU A 117 8.19 -16.95 3.93
C LEU A 117 9.48 -16.47 3.26
N SER A 118 10.03 -17.30 2.38
CA SER A 118 11.37 -17.11 1.80
C SER A 118 11.49 -15.99 0.76
N PHE A 119 10.38 -15.42 0.29
CA PHE A 119 10.38 -14.32 -0.69
C PHE A 119 11.23 -13.12 -0.24
N ILE A 120 11.35 -12.90 1.08
CA ILE A 120 12.17 -11.81 1.61
C ILE A 120 13.64 -11.91 1.18
N ALA A 121 14.13 -13.13 0.93
CA ALA A 121 15.51 -13.38 0.55
C ALA A 121 15.80 -12.98 -0.91
N THR A 122 14.77 -12.78 -1.73
CA THR A 122 14.91 -12.33 -3.13
C THR A 122 14.73 -10.82 -3.27
N ILE A 123 14.40 -10.11 -2.19
CA ILE A 123 14.27 -8.66 -2.17
C ILE A 123 15.67 -8.04 -2.07
N ASP A 124 15.93 -7.02 -2.89
CA ASP A 124 17.15 -6.24 -2.82
C ASP A 124 17.35 -5.60 -1.43
N GLN A 125 18.60 -5.50 -0.98
CA GLN A 125 18.91 -5.01 0.36
C GLN A 125 18.37 -3.59 0.60
N TYR A 126 18.44 -2.70 -0.39
CA TYR A 126 17.90 -1.35 -0.26
C TYR A 126 16.38 -1.39 -0.08
N VAL A 127 15.67 -2.18 -0.87
CA VAL A 127 14.21 -2.34 -0.77
C VAL A 127 13.82 -2.92 0.60
N LEU A 128 14.57 -3.90 1.10
CA LEU A 128 14.37 -4.48 2.42
C LEU A 128 14.53 -3.45 3.54
N GLU A 129 15.59 -2.65 3.48
CA GLU A 129 15.86 -1.58 4.46
C GLU A 129 14.75 -0.52 4.42
N GLN A 130 14.31 -0.08 3.24
CA GLN A 130 13.20 0.86 3.11
C GLN A 130 11.90 0.29 3.67
N LEU A 131 11.58 -0.98 3.35
CA LEU A 131 10.39 -1.64 3.87
C LEU A 131 10.42 -1.74 5.40
N TYR A 132 11.56 -2.14 5.98
CA TYR A 132 11.75 -2.17 7.42
C TYR A 132 11.53 -0.79 8.03
N ASN A 133 12.18 0.25 7.51
CA ASN A 133 12.12 1.60 8.04
C ASN A 133 10.69 2.18 7.97
N THR A 134 10.03 2.08 6.82
CA THR A 134 8.65 2.55 6.63
C THR A 134 7.70 1.87 7.61
N ILE A 135 7.78 0.55 7.77
CA ILE A 135 6.89 -0.16 8.69
C ILE A 135 7.26 0.12 10.15
N ARG A 136 8.55 0.19 10.51
CA ARG A 136 9.06 0.48 11.87
C ARG A 136 8.52 1.80 12.38
N GLN A 137 8.49 2.84 11.55
CA GLN A 137 7.95 4.16 11.91
C GLN A 137 6.48 4.10 12.36
N THR A 138 5.71 3.11 11.89
CA THR A 138 4.32 2.92 12.31
C THR A 138 4.16 2.16 13.64
N THR A 139 5.26 1.69 14.24
CA THR A 139 5.28 0.92 15.48
C THR A 139 5.54 1.82 16.68
N PHE A 140 5.21 1.34 17.89
CA PHE A 140 5.52 2.07 19.11
C PHE A 140 7.03 2.27 19.29
N ASN A 141 7.84 1.24 19.04
CA ASN A 141 9.29 1.37 19.15
C ASN A 141 9.83 2.37 18.13
N GLY A 142 9.38 2.35 16.87
CA GLY A 142 9.79 3.36 15.89
C GLY A 142 9.33 4.78 16.24
N PHE A 143 8.20 4.94 16.93
CA PHE A 143 7.81 6.22 17.51
C PHE A 143 8.83 6.70 18.57
N LEU A 144 9.27 5.80 19.46
CA LEU A 144 10.30 6.11 20.46
C LEU A 144 11.66 6.42 19.81
N ASP A 145 12.07 5.63 18.82
CA ASP A 145 13.31 5.81 18.06
C ASP A 145 13.36 7.21 17.41
N ASN A 146 12.22 7.65 16.85
CA ASN A 146 12.09 8.99 16.28
C ASN A 146 12.10 10.07 17.34
N TRP A 147 11.46 9.84 18.49
CA TRP A 147 11.40 10.81 19.58
C TRP A 147 12.79 11.09 20.18
N GLN A 148 13.63 10.06 20.33
CA GLN A 148 15.02 10.18 20.79
C GLN A 148 15.92 10.96 19.83
N LYS A 149 15.61 11.05 18.53
CA LYS A 149 16.46 11.81 17.60
C LYS A 149 16.36 13.33 17.77
N TYR A 150 15.32 13.82 18.45
CA TYR A 150 15.07 15.24 18.64
C TYR A 150 15.51 15.78 20.01
N TYR A 151 16.09 14.92 20.86
CA TYR A 151 16.57 15.25 22.21
C TYR A 151 17.96 14.66 22.45
#